data_AF-A0A8H3G2W2-F1
#
_entry.id   AF-A0A8H3G2W2-F1
#
_cell.length_a   1.000
_cell.length_b   1.000
_cell.length_c   1.000
_cell.angle_alpha   90.00
_cell.angle_beta   90.00
_cell.angle_gamma   90.00
#
_symmetry.space_group_name_H-M   'P 1'
#
loop_
_entity.id
_entity.type
_entity.pdbx_description
1 polymer ?
#
loop_
_entity_poly.entity_id
_entity_poly.type
_entity_poly.pdbx_seq_one_letter_code
_entity_poly.pdbx_strand_id
1 'polypeptide(L)'
;MTRNKQNTILLPNVQDTVKSDPQAQQHIVSGGHGYAFEVSRGTSFRIIDIHGRQIVDMMAWVLPFPTSCEHLSMSYTRYVLNGSAPPAIGDCLVTNKQEPIFKLTADACHTHDMTFMSCNPAFYAAMGLEGHRSCAENIAEAMKPWGMSSYLEAASVDPFNVFQNTPDMALKKDLGCSRPGDYVEFEVLKDAVVAVSSCPYDVGPVPPLQPPQRTQLPLWLALLLKRQRRANIIPPPWLAPDSLDSILRTETSFTSFSSPPRLPSNSTSPPFVLSATADAPPDALPYHWLELGEMLLDAAGDDIPEPDNIRRLMRDLREVRMAKMRAGVSVLEGGREVKMNGVGGMEVSEGRAFIAGVMDGLRKIGASKELSRKEREAEERENGIGAAGDEDDDEDMDTLG
;
A
#
# COMPACT_ATOMS: atom_id res chain seq x y z
N MET A 1 32.58 1.78 -32.32
CA MET A 1 31.30 1.07 -32.06
C MET A 1 31.35 0.47 -30.67
N THR A 2 31.03 1.28 -29.67
CA THR A 2 31.08 0.89 -28.24
C THR A 2 29.67 1.03 -27.70
N ARG A 3 29.01 -0.13 -27.51
CA ARG A 3 27.67 -0.24 -26.91
C ARG A 3 27.75 0.20 -25.45
N ASN A 4 27.16 1.36 -25.15
CA ASN A 4 26.89 1.81 -23.80
C ASN A 4 25.78 0.92 -23.23
N LYS A 5 26.13 -0.08 -22.41
CA LYS A 5 25.15 -0.80 -21.59
C LYS A 5 24.78 0.14 -20.44
N GLN A 6 23.66 0.84 -20.56
CA GLN A 6 22.97 1.40 -19.41
C GLN A 6 22.54 0.20 -18.54
N ASN A 7 23.21 0.03 -17.40
CA ASN A 7 22.74 -0.88 -16.36
C ASN A 7 21.48 -0.26 -15.75
N THR A 8 20.33 -0.52 -16.37
CA THR A 8 19.03 -0.32 -15.75
C THR A 8 18.90 -1.35 -14.64
N ILE A 9 19.15 -0.95 -13.40
CA ILE A 9 18.73 -1.74 -12.24
C ILE A 9 17.22 -1.51 -12.14
N LEU A 10 16.45 -2.42 -12.75
CA LEU A 10 15.03 -2.56 -12.45
C LEU A 10 14.94 -3.02 -10.99
N LEU A 11 14.39 -2.19 -10.10
CA LEU A 11 13.92 -2.69 -8.81
C LEU A 11 12.88 -3.77 -9.13
N PRO A 12 12.98 -4.98 -8.56
CA PRO A 12 11.98 -6.01 -8.81
C PRO A 12 10.62 -5.45 -8.45
N ASN A 13 9.68 -5.59 -9.38
CA ASN A 13 8.28 -5.29 -9.16
C ASN A 13 7.86 -5.99 -7.86
N VAL A 14 7.17 -5.31 -6.96
CA VAL A 14 6.78 -5.85 -5.63
C VAL A 14 5.93 -7.13 -5.76
N GLN A 15 5.34 -7.36 -6.94
CA GLN A 15 4.62 -8.58 -7.30
C GLN A 15 5.50 -9.67 -7.98
N ASP A 16 6.65 -9.33 -8.56
CA ASP A 16 7.48 -10.27 -9.34
C ASP A 16 8.54 -11.00 -8.49
N THR A 17 8.83 -10.53 -7.26
CA THR A 17 9.74 -11.22 -6.32
C THR A 17 9.11 -12.41 -5.61
N VAL A 18 7.77 -12.49 -5.61
CA VAL A 18 7.04 -13.61 -5.00
C VAL A 18 6.54 -14.48 -6.13
N LYS A 19 7.18 -15.64 -6.39
CA LYS A 19 6.52 -16.72 -7.12
C LYS A 19 5.27 -17.09 -6.33
N SER A 20 4.12 -16.54 -6.72
CA SER A 20 2.86 -16.73 -6.01
C SER A 20 2.37 -18.15 -6.27
N ASP A 21 2.27 -18.93 -5.20
CA ASP A 21 1.34 -20.04 -5.20
C ASP A 21 -0.08 -19.44 -5.27
N PRO A 22 -0.88 -19.77 -6.31
CA PRO A 22 -2.23 -19.22 -6.47
C PRO A 22 -3.18 -19.56 -5.31
N GLN A 23 -2.81 -20.45 -4.38
CA GLN A 23 -3.59 -20.76 -3.18
C GLN A 23 -3.16 -19.96 -1.92
N ALA A 24 -2.08 -19.18 -1.96
CA ALA A 24 -1.58 -18.49 -0.78
C ALA A 24 -2.35 -17.19 -0.48
N GLN A 25 -2.87 -17.07 0.74
CA GLN A 25 -3.40 -15.80 1.25
C GLN A 25 -2.25 -14.83 1.55
N GLN A 26 -2.37 -13.59 1.08
CA GLN A 26 -1.35 -12.55 1.25
C GLN A 26 -1.87 -11.41 2.11
N HIS A 27 -1.01 -10.87 2.97
CA HIS A 27 -1.28 -9.68 3.76
C HIS A 27 -0.03 -8.80 3.82
N ILE A 28 -0.17 -7.50 3.58
CA ILE A 28 0.92 -6.53 3.68
C ILE A 28 0.79 -5.82 5.03
N VAL A 29 1.78 -5.98 5.90
CA VAL A 29 1.86 -5.29 7.19
C VAL A 29 2.49 -3.92 6.97
N SER A 30 1.75 -2.85 7.32
CA SER A 30 2.26 -1.48 7.24
C SER A 30 3.44 -1.28 8.20
N GLY A 31 4.40 -0.44 7.81
CA GLY A 31 5.54 -0.07 8.65
C GLY A 31 5.08 0.45 10.02
N GLY A 32 5.66 -0.08 11.09
CA GLY A 32 5.29 0.27 12.46
C GLY A 32 3.96 -0.32 12.94
N HIS A 33 3.32 -1.25 12.21
CA HIS A 33 2.11 -1.94 12.64
C HIS A 33 2.33 -3.46 12.77
N GLY A 34 1.35 -4.13 13.38
CA GLY A 34 1.34 -5.58 13.55
C GLY A 34 0.17 -6.26 12.86
N TYR A 35 0.31 -7.56 12.65
CA TYR A 35 -0.74 -8.42 12.11
C TYR A 35 -0.66 -9.80 12.78
N ALA A 36 -1.82 -10.39 13.06
CA ALA A 36 -1.93 -11.72 13.65
C ALA A 36 -2.86 -12.61 12.81
N PHE A 37 -2.49 -13.88 12.68
CA PHE A 37 -3.20 -14.86 11.87
C PHE A 37 -3.04 -16.27 12.44
N GLU A 38 -4.07 -17.09 12.28
CA GLU A 38 -4.03 -18.50 12.68
C GLU A 38 -3.29 -19.33 11.63
N VAL A 39 -2.56 -20.33 12.12
CA VAL A 39 -1.89 -21.34 11.31
C VAL A 39 -2.25 -22.72 11.84
N SER A 40 -2.53 -23.64 10.92
CA SER A 40 -2.85 -25.03 11.25
C SER A 40 -1.65 -25.94 10.98
N ARG A 41 -1.51 -26.98 11.79
CA ARG A 41 -0.47 -28.00 11.60
C ARG A 41 -0.50 -28.57 10.18
N GLY A 42 0.67 -28.67 9.56
CA GLY A 42 0.87 -29.17 8.20
C GLY A 42 0.79 -28.10 7.12
N THR A 43 0.43 -26.86 7.45
CA THR A 43 0.53 -25.73 6.52
C THR A 43 1.92 -25.08 6.58
N SER A 44 2.15 -24.10 5.72
CA SER A 44 3.34 -23.27 5.74
C SER A 44 2.97 -21.79 5.67
N PHE A 45 3.81 -20.94 6.25
CA PHE A 45 3.71 -19.49 6.07
C PHE A 45 5.09 -18.89 5.80
N ARG A 46 5.09 -17.71 5.16
CA ARG A 46 6.30 -17.01 4.75
C ARG A 46 6.23 -15.55 5.16
N ILE A 47 7.35 -15.05 5.68
CA ILE A 47 7.56 -13.61 5.95
C ILE A 47 8.53 -13.09 4.90
N ILE A 48 8.13 -12.05 4.18
CA ILE A 48 8.87 -11.49 3.04
C ILE A 48 9.13 -10.01 3.31
N ASP A 49 10.38 -9.58 3.20
CA ASP A 49 10.72 -8.17 3.25
C ASP A 49 10.61 -7.54 1.84
N ILE A 50 9.51 -6.84 1.59
CA ILE A 50 9.22 -6.24 0.27
C ILE A 50 10.10 -5.04 -0.08
N HIS A 51 10.75 -4.41 0.92
CA HIS A 51 11.54 -3.19 0.73
C HIS A 51 13.01 -3.34 1.12
N GLY A 52 13.37 -4.43 1.77
CA GLY A 52 14.70 -4.67 2.33
C GLY A 52 14.90 -3.89 3.63
N ARG A 53 15.84 -4.39 4.44
CA ARG A 53 16.28 -3.82 5.72
C ARG A 53 15.20 -3.68 6.80
N GLN A 54 13.98 -4.18 6.59
CA GLN A 54 12.92 -4.18 7.60
C GLN A 54 13.12 -5.36 8.56
N ILE A 55 13.16 -5.06 9.86
CA ILE A 55 13.14 -6.09 10.92
C ILE A 55 11.69 -6.44 11.24
N VAL A 56 11.42 -7.72 11.46
CA VAL A 56 10.08 -8.20 11.84
C VAL A 56 10.18 -9.01 13.13
N ASP A 57 9.54 -8.52 14.19
CA ASP A 57 9.40 -9.29 15.42
C ASP A 57 8.29 -10.33 15.20
N MET A 58 8.61 -11.62 15.33
CA MET A 58 7.64 -12.71 15.23
C MET A 58 7.45 -13.39 16.59
N MET A 59 6.20 -13.51 17.01
CA MET A 59 5.77 -14.25 18.19
C MET A 59 4.65 -15.23 17.82
N ALA A 60 4.45 -16.28 18.62
CA ALA A 60 3.33 -17.19 18.40
C ALA A 60 2.86 -17.85 19.69
N TRP A 61 1.57 -18.17 19.75
CA TRP A 61 0.92 -18.86 20.86
C TRP A 61 0.17 -20.07 20.35
N VAL A 62 0.33 -21.21 21.03
CA VAL A 62 -0.35 -22.46 20.69
C VAL A 62 -1.83 -22.36 21.06
N LEU A 63 -2.71 -22.75 20.14
CA LEU A 63 -4.15 -22.72 20.37
C LEU A 63 -4.59 -23.90 21.28
N PRO A 64 -5.60 -23.71 22.15
CA PRO A 64 -6.35 -22.47 22.36
C PRO A 64 -5.60 -21.45 23.25
N PHE A 65 -5.48 -20.22 22.78
CA PHE A 65 -5.02 -19.07 23.56
C PHE A 65 -6.24 -18.32 24.16
N PRO A 66 -6.17 -17.77 25.39
CA PRO A 66 -5.02 -17.74 26.30
C PRO A 66 -4.87 -18.97 27.21
N THR A 67 -5.76 -19.98 27.10
CA THR A 67 -5.83 -21.10 28.06
C THR A 67 -4.57 -21.98 28.10
N SER A 68 -3.91 -22.20 26.97
CA SER A 68 -2.75 -23.11 26.90
C SER A 68 -1.51 -22.58 27.64
N CYS A 69 -1.37 -21.26 27.76
CA CYS A 69 -0.15 -20.53 28.15
C CYS A 69 1.12 -20.99 27.40
N GLU A 70 0.98 -21.77 26.32
CA GLU A 70 2.08 -22.32 25.55
C GLU A 70 2.40 -21.39 24.39
N HIS A 71 3.66 -21.01 24.25
CA HIS A 71 4.08 -20.01 23.28
C HIS A 71 5.47 -20.34 22.73
N LEU A 72 5.76 -19.80 21.55
CA LEU A 72 7.09 -19.80 20.95
C LEU A 72 8.10 -19.23 21.96
N SER A 73 9.26 -19.88 22.10
CA SER A 73 10.26 -19.42 23.04
C SER A 73 11.68 -19.50 22.48
N MET A 74 12.31 -18.33 22.37
CA MET A 74 13.67 -18.21 21.86
C MET A 74 14.72 -18.75 22.84
N SER A 75 14.51 -18.64 24.15
CA SER A 75 15.44 -19.19 25.14
C SER A 75 15.52 -20.72 25.08
N TYR A 76 14.36 -21.39 24.99
CA TYR A 76 14.30 -22.85 24.79
C TYR A 76 14.79 -23.27 23.41
N THR A 77 14.49 -22.49 22.35
CA THR A 77 15.02 -22.74 21.00
C THR A 77 16.54 -22.72 20.99
N ARG A 78 17.17 -21.67 21.55
CA ARG A 78 18.63 -21.60 21.66
C ARG A 78 19.22 -22.78 22.44
N TYR A 79 18.55 -23.23 23.49
CA TYR A 79 18.98 -24.41 24.26
C TYR A 79 18.94 -25.69 23.42
N VAL A 80 17.83 -25.95 22.72
CA VAL A 80 17.65 -27.15 21.87
C VAL A 80 18.62 -27.16 20.68
N LEU A 81 18.97 -25.99 20.15
CA LEU A 81 19.95 -25.84 19.07
C LEU A 81 21.41 -25.79 19.58
N ASN A 82 21.67 -26.12 20.84
CA ASN A 82 23.00 -26.10 21.47
C ASN A 82 23.72 -24.75 21.33
N GLY A 83 22.98 -23.64 21.37
CA GLY A 83 23.50 -22.29 21.18
C GLY A 83 23.79 -21.91 19.73
N SER A 84 23.49 -22.78 18.76
CA SER A 84 23.53 -22.42 17.34
C SER A 84 22.49 -21.34 17.06
N ALA A 85 22.97 -20.18 16.62
CA ALA A 85 22.15 -19.05 16.21
C ALA A 85 22.82 -18.32 15.03
N PRO A 86 22.05 -17.92 14.00
CA PRO A 86 20.62 -18.19 13.80
C PRO A 86 20.32 -19.69 13.49
N PRO A 87 19.04 -20.13 13.59
CA PRO A 87 18.66 -21.49 13.18
C PRO A 87 18.99 -21.74 11.70
N ALA A 88 19.42 -22.95 11.36
CA ALA A 88 19.67 -23.36 9.99
C ALA A 88 18.39 -23.93 9.35
N ILE A 89 18.34 -23.96 8.01
CA ILE A 89 17.26 -24.65 7.29
C ILE A 89 17.21 -26.12 7.73
N GLY A 90 16.03 -26.57 8.16
CA GLY A 90 15.80 -27.89 8.74
C GLY A 90 15.62 -27.88 10.26
N ASP A 91 16.12 -26.85 10.95
CA ASP A 91 15.99 -26.70 12.40
C ASP A 91 14.56 -26.33 12.82
N CYS A 92 14.20 -26.69 14.06
CA CYS A 92 12.91 -26.35 14.64
C CYS A 92 13.04 -25.22 15.66
N LEU A 93 12.15 -24.24 15.57
CA LEU A 93 11.78 -23.39 16.70
C LEU A 93 10.86 -24.19 17.64
N VAL A 94 11.01 -23.97 18.94
CA VAL A 94 10.26 -24.72 19.97
C VAL A 94 9.48 -23.80 20.90
N THR A 95 8.49 -24.37 21.58
CA THR A 95 7.70 -23.68 22.60
C THR A 95 8.41 -23.67 23.95
N ASN A 96 7.83 -22.95 24.91
CA ASN A 96 8.19 -23.03 26.34
C ASN A 96 8.01 -24.43 26.98
N LYS A 97 7.44 -25.41 26.25
CA LYS A 97 7.44 -26.84 26.62
C LYS A 97 8.54 -27.67 25.95
N GLN A 98 9.47 -27.03 25.22
CA GLN A 98 10.49 -27.69 24.38
C GLN A 98 9.92 -28.56 23.25
N GLU A 99 8.67 -28.34 22.86
CA GLU A 99 8.06 -29.06 21.75
C GLU A 99 8.19 -28.23 20.46
N PRO A 100 8.52 -28.86 19.31
CA PRO A 100 8.57 -28.15 18.03
C PRO A 100 7.24 -27.46 17.69
N ILE A 101 7.31 -26.21 17.27
CA ILE A 101 6.15 -25.42 16.79
C ILE A 101 6.29 -25.06 15.31
N PHE A 102 7.48 -24.67 14.88
CA PHE A 102 7.78 -24.31 13.49
C PHE A 102 9.09 -24.92 13.07
N LYS A 103 9.16 -25.45 11.85
CA LYS A 103 10.39 -25.90 11.23
C LYS A 103 10.80 -24.92 10.14
N LEU A 104 12.03 -24.44 10.17
CA LEU A 104 12.57 -23.55 9.15
C LEU A 104 12.80 -24.35 7.86
N THR A 105 12.13 -23.98 6.77
CA THR A 105 12.17 -24.74 5.50
C THR A 105 12.85 -23.97 4.37
N ALA A 106 12.85 -22.64 4.43
CA ALA A 106 13.65 -21.80 3.55
C ALA A 106 14.02 -20.48 4.23
N ASP A 107 15.18 -19.95 3.87
CA ASP A 107 15.70 -18.68 4.38
C ASP A 107 16.64 -18.08 3.33
N ALA A 108 16.33 -16.88 2.85
CA ALA A 108 17.15 -16.15 1.90
C ALA A 108 18.12 -15.15 2.56
N CYS A 109 17.88 -14.79 3.83
CA CYS A 109 18.64 -13.78 4.54
C CYS A 109 19.76 -14.38 5.41
N HIS A 110 19.56 -15.61 5.91
CA HIS A 110 20.51 -16.36 6.73
C HIS A 110 20.89 -15.69 8.06
N THR A 111 20.20 -14.61 8.43
CA THR A 111 20.56 -13.76 9.57
C THR A 111 19.29 -13.33 10.31
N HIS A 112 19.19 -13.79 11.55
CA HIS A 112 18.06 -13.54 12.44
C HIS A 112 18.55 -13.43 13.87
N ASP A 113 17.88 -12.64 14.69
CA ASP A 113 18.20 -12.53 16.10
C ASP A 113 17.18 -13.29 16.96
N MET A 114 17.69 -13.95 17.98
CA MET A 114 16.87 -14.64 18.98
C MET A 114 17.10 -14.06 20.38
N THR A 115 17.92 -13.01 20.54
CA THR A 115 18.48 -12.63 21.85
C THR A 115 17.85 -11.38 22.45
N PHE A 116 17.35 -10.46 21.62
CA PHE A 116 16.76 -9.22 22.09
C PHE A 116 15.24 -9.31 22.21
N MET A 117 14.73 -8.62 23.22
CA MET A 117 13.31 -8.38 23.45
C MET A 117 12.71 -7.53 22.31
N SER A 118 11.39 -7.59 22.17
CA SER A 118 10.66 -6.63 21.34
C SER A 118 10.76 -5.21 21.91
N CYS A 119 10.88 -4.20 21.05
CA CYS A 119 10.75 -2.82 21.50
C CYS A 119 9.36 -2.57 22.11
N ASN A 120 9.28 -1.71 23.13
CA ASN A 120 8.07 -1.47 23.92
C ASN A 120 7.95 0.02 24.32
N PRO A 121 6.81 0.46 24.88
CA PRO A 121 6.61 1.87 25.22
C PRO A 121 7.63 2.43 26.21
N ALA A 122 7.98 1.65 27.23
CA ALA A 122 8.94 2.06 28.25
C ALA A 122 10.35 2.25 27.68
N PHE A 123 10.73 1.42 26.70
CA PHE A 123 11.98 1.54 25.97
C PHE A 123 12.10 2.90 25.24
N TYR A 124 11.06 3.32 24.52
CA TYR A 124 11.07 4.62 23.83
C TYR A 124 10.89 5.81 24.77
N ALA A 125 10.07 5.68 25.82
CA ALA A 125 9.92 6.72 26.84
C ALA A 125 11.26 7.03 27.54
N ALA A 126 12.09 6.01 27.81
CA ALA A 126 13.44 6.19 28.36
C ALA A 126 14.39 6.97 27.42
N MET A 127 14.07 7.03 26.12
CA MET A 127 14.78 7.83 25.12
C MET A 127 14.17 9.22 24.89
N GLY A 128 13.11 9.57 25.64
CA GLY A 128 12.36 10.83 25.46
C GLY A 128 11.37 10.81 24.29
N LEU A 129 11.03 9.63 23.76
CA LEU A 129 10.12 9.43 22.62
C LEU A 129 8.76 8.89 23.11
N GLU A 130 8.04 9.68 23.90
CA GLU A 130 6.71 9.30 24.38
C GLU A 130 5.70 9.16 23.21
N GLY A 131 4.87 8.13 23.25
CA GLY A 131 3.86 7.85 22.22
C GLY A 131 4.42 7.25 20.92
N HIS A 132 5.71 6.94 20.86
CA HIS A 132 6.31 6.20 19.75
C HIS A 132 5.74 4.78 19.66
N ARG A 133 5.38 4.32 18.46
CA ARG A 133 4.89 2.95 18.26
C ARG A 133 5.96 1.92 18.64
N SER A 134 5.52 0.74 19.07
CA SER A 134 6.43 -0.32 19.52
C SER A 134 5.94 -1.69 19.11
N CYS A 135 6.85 -2.64 18.91
CA CYS A 135 6.50 -4.01 18.51
C CYS A 135 5.56 -4.68 19.51
N ALA A 136 5.80 -4.51 20.81
CA ALA A 136 4.94 -5.07 21.84
C ALA A 136 3.50 -4.54 21.75
N GLU A 137 3.31 -3.23 21.53
CA GLU A 137 1.98 -2.66 21.32
C GLU A 137 1.35 -3.09 20.01
N ASN A 138 2.12 -3.15 18.93
CA ASN A 138 1.66 -3.58 17.61
C ASN A 138 1.12 -5.01 17.65
N ILE A 139 1.84 -5.91 18.30
CA ILE A 139 1.44 -7.30 18.48
C ILE A 139 0.21 -7.38 19.39
N ALA A 140 0.19 -6.66 20.51
CA ALA A 140 -0.97 -6.66 21.39
C ALA A 140 -2.22 -6.08 20.72
N GLU A 141 -2.09 -5.05 19.90
CA GLU A 141 -3.17 -4.52 19.07
C GLU A 141 -3.71 -5.57 18.10
N ALA A 142 -2.82 -6.28 17.40
CA ALA A 142 -3.20 -7.33 16.46
C ALA A 142 -3.83 -8.56 17.15
N MET A 143 -3.42 -8.84 18.38
CA MET A 143 -3.86 -10.00 19.18
C MET A 143 -5.15 -9.76 19.99
N LYS A 144 -5.72 -8.55 19.96
CA LYS A 144 -7.02 -8.24 20.62
C LYS A 144 -8.14 -9.23 20.30
N PRO A 145 -8.32 -9.74 19.06
CA PRO A 145 -9.37 -10.72 18.76
C PRO A 145 -9.23 -12.03 19.54
N TRP A 146 -8.02 -12.39 19.97
CA TRP A 146 -7.74 -13.57 20.79
C TRP A 146 -7.70 -13.26 22.30
N GLY A 147 -8.09 -12.04 22.69
CA GLY A 147 -8.25 -11.65 24.10
C GLY A 147 -7.01 -11.06 24.76
N MET A 148 -5.95 -10.75 24.01
CA MET A 148 -4.79 -10.04 24.57
C MET A 148 -5.18 -8.61 24.94
N SER A 149 -4.85 -8.20 26.17
CA SER A 149 -5.32 -6.94 26.76
C SER A 149 -4.22 -5.92 27.01
N SER A 150 -2.97 -6.38 27.10
CA SER A 150 -1.81 -5.54 27.44
C SER A 150 -0.61 -5.83 26.55
N TYR A 151 0.15 -4.79 26.21
CA TYR A 151 1.45 -4.95 25.54
C TYR A 151 2.44 -5.75 26.40
N LEU A 152 2.26 -5.79 27.73
CA LEU A 152 3.12 -6.58 28.62
C LEU A 152 2.93 -8.08 28.41
N GLU A 153 1.76 -8.52 27.95
CA GLU A 153 1.53 -9.93 27.58
C GLU A 153 2.38 -10.29 26.35
N ALA A 154 2.39 -9.43 25.33
CA ALA A 154 3.27 -9.58 24.17
C ALA A 154 4.76 -9.48 24.57
N ALA A 155 5.13 -8.45 25.34
CA ALA A 155 6.50 -8.21 25.78
C ALA A 155 7.05 -9.28 26.73
N SER A 156 6.20 -10.15 27.28
CA SER A 156 6.62 -11.30 28.10
C SER A 156 7.13 -12.48 27.27
N VAL A 157 6.92 -12.45 25.95
CA VAL A 157 7.40 -13.47 25.01
C VAL A 157 8.53 -12.87 24.18
N ASP A 158 9.72 -13.45 24.27
CA ASP A 158 10.85 -13.04 23.43
C ASP A 158 10.55 -13.34 21.95
N PRO A 159 10.64 -12.35 21.04
CA PRO A 159 10.38 -12.55 19.62
C PRO A 159 11.52 -13.31 18.93
N PHE A 160 11.18 -14.01 17.85
CA PHE A 160 12.15 -14.29 16.79
C PHE A 160 12.27 -13.04 15.92
N ASN A 161 13.38 -12.31 16.03
CA ASN A 161 13.63 -11.05 15.32
C ASN A 161 14.12 -11.36 13.90
N VAL A 162 13.17 -11.49 12.97
CA VAL A 162 13.42 -11.82 11.58
C VAL A 162 14.22 -10.68 10.92
N PHE A 163 15.29 -11.02 10.18
CA PHE A 163 16.19 -10.09 9.47
C PHE A 163 16.99 -9.12 10.34
N GLN A 164 16.95 -9.29 11.66
CA GLN A 164 17.77 -8.53 12.60
C GLN A 164 19.19 -9.12 12.70
N ASN A 165 20.19 -8.27 12.53
CA ASN A 165 21.60 -8.57 12.62
C ASN A 165 22.21 -7.89 13.86
N THR A 166 22.41 -8.68 14.90
CA THR A 166 22.99 -8.27 16.19
C THR A 166 24.25 -9.08 16.50
N PRO A 167 25.29 -8.97 15.64
CA PRO A 167 26.50 -9.75 15.83
C PRO A 167 27.15 -9.35 17.16
N ASP A 168 27.67 -10.34 17.87
CA ASP A 168 28.26 -10.19 19.21
C ASP A 168 27.26 -9.72 20.30
N MET A 169 25.96 -9.93 20.09
CA MET A 169 24.88 -9.44 20.96
C MET A 169 24.92 -7.92 21.21
N ALA A 170 25.32 -7.16 20.19
CA ALA A 170 25.38 -5.71 20.24
C ALA A 170 24.38 -5.07 19.27
N LEU A 171 23.62 -4.08 19.77
CA LEU A 171 22.78 -3.21 18.94
C LEU A 171 23.69 -2.22 18.17
N LYS A 172 24.22 -2.68 17.04
CA LYS A 172 25.04 -1.86 16.13
C LYS A 172 24.13 -1.02 15.21
N LYS A 173 24.73 -0.07 14.48
CA LYS A 173 24.01 0.96 13.71
C LYS A 173 23.05 0.41 12.63
N ASP A 174 23.42 -0.67 11.95
CA ASP A 174 22.65 -1.26 10.86
C ASP A 174 22.13 -2.63 11.27
N LEU A 175 20.97 -2.65 11.92
CA LEU A 175 20.33 -3.88 12.40
C LEU A 175 19.64 -4.66 11.26
N GLY A 176 19.08 -4.00 10.25
CA GLY A 176 18.40 -4.67 9.13
C GLY A 176 19.40 -5.14 8.07
N CYS A 177 19.35 -6.43 7.71
CA CYS A 177 20.29 -7.06 6.77
C CYS A 177 19.66 -7.65 5.50
N SER A 178 18.34 -7.76 5.45
CA SER A 178 17.57 -8.25 4.30
C SER A 178 17.68 -7.33 3.07
N ARG A 179 17.57 -7.94 1.89
CA ARG A 179 17.36 -7.28 0.60
C ARG A 179 15.87 -7.32 0.22
N PRO A 180 15.39 -6.43 -0.66
CA PRO A 180 14.04 -6.53 -1.19
C PRO A 180 13.77 -7.91 -1.80
N GLY A 181 12.73 -8.58 -1.33
CA GLY A 181 12.34 -9.93 -1.73
C GLY A 181 12.96 -11.07 -0.91
N ASP A 182 13.88 -10.79 0.02
CA ASP A 182 14.36 -11.81 0.95
C ASP A 182 13.20 -12.28 1.84
N TYR A 183 13.23 -13.57 2.19
CA TYR A 183 12.16 -14.22 2.92
C TYR A 183 12.65 -15.30 3.87
N VAL A 184 11.79 -15.65 4.82
CA VAL A 184 11.91 -16.83 5.67
C VAL A 184 10.60 -17.61 5.62
N GLU A 185 10.67 -18.94 5.57
CA GLU A 185 9.51 -19.83 5.43
C GLU A 185 9.51 -20.94 6.48
N PHE A 186 8.34 -21.18 7.07
CA PHE A 186 8.15 -22.15 8.12
C PHE A 186 7.08 -23.18 7.77
N GLU A 187 7.37 -24.45 8.03
CA GLU A 187 6.37 -25.51 8.16
C GLU A 187 5.79 -25.48 9.57
N VAL A 188 4.46 -25.57 9.67
CA VAL A 188 3.71 -25.47 10.92
C VAL A 188 3.55 -26.85 11.55
N LEU A 189 4.07 -27.03 12.77
CA LEU A 189 4.04 -28.31 13.48
C LEU A 189 2.95 -28.39 14.57
N LYS A 190 2.38 -27.24 14.94
CA LYS A 190 1.27 -27.10 15.90
C LYS A 190 0.29 -26.03 15.46
N ASP A 191 -0.99 -26.22 15.80
CA ASP A 191 -2.00 -25.17 15.62
C ASP A 191 -1.68 -23.99 16.54
N ALA A 192 -1.55 -22.80 15.96
CA ALA A 192 -1.08 -21.61 16.67
C ALA A 192 -1.67 -20.35 16.05
N VAL A 193 -1.60 -19.24 16.79
CA VAL A 193 -1.71 -17.91 16.22
C VAL A 193 -0.33 -17.29 16.16
N VAL A 194 0.05 -16.81 14.98
CA VAL A 194 1.31 -16.10 14.74
C VAL A 194 1.00 -14.61 14.72
N ALA A 195 1.78 -13.82 15.45
CA ALA A 195 1.74 -12.37 15.38
C ALA A 195 3.10 -11.83 14.94
N VAL A 196 3.06 -10.89 14.00
CA VAL A 196 4.24 -10.21 13.48
C VAL A 196 4.09 -8.71 13.66
N SER A 197 5.22 -8.02 13.85
CA SER A 197 5.28 -6.55 13.83
C SER A 197 6.40 -6.07 12.93
N SER A 198 6.09 -5.21 11.96
CA SER A 198 7.09 -4.45 11.21
C SER A 198 7.72 -3.43 12.16
N CYS A 199 8.91 -3.75 12.68
CA CYS A 199 9.55 -3.01 13.75
C CYS A 199 9.68 -1.51 13.42
N PRO A 200 9.16 -0.61 14.28
CA PRO A 200 9.24 0.83 14.07
C PRO A 200 10.57 1.44 14.54
N TYR A 201 11.59 0.64 14.87
CA TYR A 201 12.85 1.15 15.39
C TYR A 201 13.56 2.04 14.36
N ASP A 202 13.44 3.35 14.56
CA ASP A 202 14.00 4.42 13.74
C ASP A 202 15.01 5.27 14.54
N VAL A 203 15.36 4.82 15.74
CA VAL A 203 16.28 5.51 16.64
C VAL A 203 17.71 5.16 16.26
N GLY A 204 18.42 6.16 15.73
CA GLY A 204 19.81 6.02 15.38
C GLY A 204 20.29 7.16 14.50
N PRO A 205 21.61 7.33 14.34
CA PRO A 205 22.13 8.34 13.43
C PRO A 205 21.75 7.95 12.00
N VAL A 206 20.91 8.76 11.34
CA VAL A 206 20.64 8.65 9.90
C VAL A 206 21.99 8.52 9.17
N PRO A 207 22.16 7.55 8.24
CA PRO A 207 23.37 7.46 7.46
C PRO A 207 23.73 8.83 6.86
N PRO A 208 24.99 9.27 6.94
CA PRO A 208 25.36 10.55 6.35
C PRO A 208 25.03 10.51 4.87
N LEU A 209 24.44 11.58 4.34
CA LEU A 209 24.34 11.75 2.90
C LEU A 209 25.75 11.74 2.34
N GLN A 210 26.02 10.85 1.38
CA GLN A 210 27.33 10.69 0.76
C GLN A 210 27.30 11.25 -0.67
N PRO A 211 27.72 12.49 -0.92
CA PRO A 211 27.90 12.98 -2.29
C PRO A 211 28.95 12.11 -3.03
N PRO A 212 28.74 11.79 -4.33
CA PRO A 212 27.64 12.19 -5.21
C PRO A 212 26.53 11.13 -5.33
N GLN A 213 26.38 10.21 -4.36
CA GLN A 213 25.37 9.16 -4.44
C GLN A 213 23.96 9.73 -4.32
N ARG A 214 23.03 9.15 -5.06
CA ARG A 214 21.60 9.46 -4.95
C ARG A 214 21.05 8.82 -3.69
N THR A 215 20.21 9.54 -2.95
CA THR A 215 19.53 9.02 -1.77
C THR A 215 18.07 9.44 -1.83
N GLN A 216 17.17 8.50 -1.56
CA GLN A 216 15.73 8.80 -1.45
C GLN A 216 15.48 9.47 -0.11
N LEU A 217 14.87 10.65 -0.15
CA LEU A 217 14.52 11.44 1.02
C LEU A 217 13.03 11.81 0.95
N PRO A 218 12.35 11.96 2.09
CA PRO A 218 11.05 12.62 2.12
C PRO A 218 11.13 13.98 1.43
N LEU A 219 10.11 14.34 0.64
CA LEU A 219 10.10 15.56 -0.17
C LEU A 219 10.40 16.82 0.66
N TRP A 220 9.81 16.94 1.85
CA TRP A 220 10.04 18.09 2.74
C TRP A 220 11.52 18.25 3.12
N LEU A 221 12.24 17.15 3.35
CA LEU A 221 13.66 17.16 3.72
C LEU A 221 14.52 17.47 2.49
N ALA A 222 14.17 16.91 1.33
CA ALA A 222 14.84 17.23 0.07
C ALA A 222 14.73 18.73 -0.26
N LEU A 223 13.53 19.31 -0.14
CA LEU A 223 13.28 20.74 -0.36
C LEU A 223 14.02 21.61 0.66
N LEU A 224 14.04 21.21 1.94
CA LEU A 224 14.80 21.92 2.98
C LEU A 224 16.30 21.94 2.66
N LEU A 225 16.87 20.78 2.30
CA LEU A 225 18.29 20.67 1.95
C LEU A 225 18.63 21.45 0.68
N LYS A 226 17.75 21.44 -0.33
CA LYS A 226 17.91 22.25 -1.54
C LYS A 226 17.90 23.74 -1.24
N ARG A 227 16.96 24.22 -0.42
CA ARG A 227 16.92 25.63 0.05
C ARG A 227 18.17 26.04 0.82
N GLN A 228 18.78 25.11 1.54
CA GLN A 228 20.08 25.29 2.22
C GLN A 228 21.30 25.13 1.30
N ARG A 229 21.11 24.84 0.00
CA ARG A 229 22.17 24.54 -0.98
C ARG A 229 23.05 23.34 -0.59
N ARG A 230 22.44 22.34 0.05
CA ARG A 230 23.12 21.13 0.55
C ARG A 230 22.82 19.87 -0.27
N ALA A 231 21.90 19.96 -1.22
CA ALA A 231 21.53 18.88 -2.12
C ALA A 231 21.05 19.45 -3.46
N ASN A 232 21.19 18.66 -4.52
CA ASN A 232 20.53 18.87 -5.80
C ASN A 232 19.38 17.88 -5.91
N ILE A 233 18.26 18.32 -6.49
CA ILE A 233 17.09 17.48 -6.73
C ILE A 233 17.17 16.95 -8.16
N ILE A 234 16.91 15.66 -8.33
CA ILE A 234 16.75 15.07 -9.66
C ILE A 234 15.26 15.09 -9.96
N PRO A 235 14.80 15.82 -11.00
CA PRO A 235 13.39 15.88 -11.31
C PRO A 235 12.85 14.50 -11.72
N PRO A 236 11.59 14.19 -11.41
CA PRO A 236 10.98 12.95 -11.83
C PRO A 236 10.82 12.89 -13.36
N PRO A 237 10.83 11.70 -13.99
CA PRO A 237 10.90 11.58 -15.45
C PRO A 237 9.74 12.23 -16.22
N TRP A 238 8.55 12.31 -15.62
CA TRP A 238 7.37 12.97 -16.21
C TRP A 238 7.50 14.51 -16.23
N LEU A 239 8.33 15.10 -15.36
CA LEU A 239 8.59 16.54 -15.28
C LEU A 239 9.76 16.94 -16.19
N ALA A 240 9.78 16.42 -17.41
CA ALA A 240 10.73 16.78 -18.46
C ALA A 240 9.98 17.43 -19.62
N PRO A 241 10.60 18.35 -20.39
CA PRO A 241 9.93 19.03 -21.50
C PRO A 241 9.32 18.07 -22.52
N ASP A 242 10.08 17.07 -22.98
CA ASP A 242 9.62 16.08 -23.96
C ASP A 242 8.46 15.22 -23.42
N SER A 243 8.53 14.86 -22.13
CA SER A 243 7.49 14.09 -21.45
C SER A 243 6.17 14.86 -21.40
N LEU A 244 6.20 16.11 -20.93
CA LEU A 244 5.02 16.95 -20.84
C LEU A 244 4.45 17.32 -22.21
N ASP A 245 5.29 17.55 -23.22
CA ASP A 245 4.83 17.79 -24.60
C ASP A 245 4.11 16.56 -25.17
N SER A 246 4.67 15.37 -24.98
CA SER A 246 4.05 14.10 -25.39
C SER A 246 2.70 13.86 -24.70
N ILE A 247 2.64 14.10 -23.39
CA ILE A 247 1.40 13.99 -22.61
C ILE A 247 0.38 15.01 -23.10
N LEU A 248 0.78 16.28 -23.33
CA LEU A 248 -0.10 17.33 -23.83
C LEU A 248 -0.67 17.01 -25.22
N ARG A 249 0.15 16.45 -26.12
CA ARG A 249 -0.32 15.96 -27.44
C ARG A 249 -1.35 14.85 -27.30
N THR A 250 -1.11 13.90 -26.39
CA THR A 250 -2.07 12.82 -26.11
C THR A 250 -3.37 13.40 -25.56
N GLU A 251 -3.27 14.34 -24.62
CA GLU A 251 -4.40 14.98 -23.97
C GLU A 251 -5.25 15.81 -24.94
N THR A 252 -4.62 16.44 -25.94
CA THR A 252 -5.32 17.19 -26.99
C THR A 252 -5.90 16.30 -28.10
N SER A 253 -5.30 15.13 -28.35
CA SER A 253 -5.72 14.23 -29.44
C SER A 253 -6.84 13.27 -29.06
N PHE A 254 -6.93 12.87 -27.79
CA PHE A 254 -7.91 11.87 -27.33
C PHE A 254 -8.94 12.46 -26.38
N THR A 255 -10.14 11.85 -26.35
CA THR A 255 -11.22 12.25 -25.44
C THR A 255 -11.00 11.76 -24.00
N SER A 256 -10.21 10.71 -23.81
CA SER A 256 -9.79 10.22 -22.49
C SER A 256 -8.58 11.00 -21.95
N PHE A 257 -8.47 11.07 -20.62
CA PHE A 257 -7.26 11.59 -19.96
C PHE A 257 -6.05 10.67 -20.20
N SER A 258 -4.85 11.22 -20.10
CA SER A 258 -3.61 10.43 -20.04
C SER A 258 -3.68 9.36 -18.95
N SER A 259 -3.05 8.21 -19.19
CA SER A 259 -3.08 7.10 -18.23
C SER A 259 -2.35 7.46 -16.94
N PRO A 260 -2.88 7.06 -15.76
CA PRO A 260 -2.15 7.20 -14.50
C PRO A 260 -0.95 6.24 -14.44
N PRO A 261 0.03 6.49 -13.54
CA PRO A 261 1.13 5.58 -13.31
C PRO A 261 0.64 4.18 -12.93
N ARG A 262 1.38 3.16 -13.36
CA ARG A 262 1.06 1.77 -13.01
C ARG A 262 1.32 1.56 -11.53
N LEU A 263 0.29 1.12 -10.81
CA LEU A 263 0.37 0.81 -9.40
C LEU A 263 0.70 -0.67 -9.20
N PRO A 264 1.50 -1.04 -8.20
CA PRO A 264 1.87 -2.43 -7.92
C PRO A 264 0.71 -3.29 -7.38
N SER A 265 -0.52 -2.78 -7.30
CA SER A 265 -1.74 -3.55 -7.01
C SER A 265 -2.93 -2.95 -7.75
N ASN A 266 -4.05 -3.68 -7.85
CA ASN A 266 -5.36 -3.16 -8.30
C ASN A 266 -5.97 -2.13 -7.32
N SER A 267 -5.14 -1.45 -6.52
CA SER A 267 -5.57 -0.38 -5.63
C SER A 267 -5.92 0.85 -6.45
N THR A 268 -7.11 1.39 -6.20
CA THR A 268 -7.57 2.65 -6.80
C THR A 268 -6.92 3.90 -6.21
N SER A 269 -5.96 3.75 -5.28
CA SER A 269 -5.32 4.90 -4.64
C SER A 269 -4.11 4.49 -3.78
N PRO A 270 -2.88 4.76 -4.25
CA PRO A 270 -1.92 5.35 -3.33
C PRO A 270 -1.21 6.56 -3.98
N PRO A 271 -1.49 7.79 -3.51
CA PRO A 271 -0.87 9.00 -4.04
C PRO A 271 0.64 9.13 -3.76
N PHE A 272 1.22 8.23 -2.95
CA PHE A 272 2.58 8.40 -2.41
C PHE A 272 3.50 7.17 -2.56
N VAL A 273 3.16 6.19 -3.40
CA VAL A 273 4.14 5.17 -3.79
C VAL A 273 5.18 5.77 -4.74
N LEU A 274 6.41 5.25 -4.72
CA LEU A 274 7.50 5.77 -5.55
C LEU A 274 7.13 5.76 -7.05
N SER A 275 6.51 4.69 -7.54
CA SER A 275 6.04 4.57 -8.93
C SER A 275 4.95 5.57 -9.31
N ALA A 276 4.33 6.24 -8.34
CA ALA A 276 3.33 7.27 -8.53
C ALA A 276 3.82 8.66 -8.09
N THR A 277 5.11 8.83 -7.81
CA THR A 277 5.72 10.10 -7.36
C THR A 277 7.07 10.33 -8.06
N ALA A 278 8.18 9.96 -7.41
CA ALA A 278 9.55 10.20 -7.89
C ALA A 278 9.90 9.35 -9.13
N ASP A 279 9.37 8.13 -9.19
CA ASP A 279 9.67 7.13 -10.24
C ASP A 279 8.51 6.96 -11.23
N ALA A 280 7.56 7.89 -11.26
CA ALA A 280 6.47 7.85 -12.22
C ALA A 280 7.03 7.92 -13.66
N PRO A 281 6.51 7.07 -14.58
CA PRO A 281 7.08 6.93 -15.90
C PRO A 281 6.87 8.21 -16.73
N PRO A 282 7.72 8.46 -17.74
CA PRO A 282 7.67 9.69 -18.55
C PRO A 282 6.32 9.99 -19.21
N ASP A 283 5.51 8.96 -19.46
CA ASP A 283 4.23 9.02 -20.17
C ASP A 283 3.00 9.06 -19.23
N ALA A 284 3.20 9.16 -17.92
CA ALA A 284 2.12 9.16 -16.94
C ALA A 284 2.22 10.30 -15.92
N LEU A 285 1.07 10.86 -15.56
CA LEU A 285 0.97 11.92 -14.55
C LEU A 285 0.58 11.35 -13.18
N PRO A 286 1.41 11.54 -12.13
CA PRO A 286 1.02 11.32 -10.74
C PRO A 286 -0.29 11.98 -10.33
N TYR A 287 -0.93 11.44 -9.30
CA TYR A 287 -2.16 12.03 -8.75
C TYR A 287 -1.96 13.48 -8.27
N HIS A 288 -0.78 13.82 -7.75
CA HIS A 288 -0.41 15.17 -7.31
C HIS A 288 0.57 15.87 -8.27
N TRP A 289 0.48 15.60 -9.57
CA TRP A 289 1.43 16.12 -10.56
C TRP A 289 1.53 17.66 -10.54
N LEU A 290 0.41 18.36 -10.33
CA LEU A 290 0.37 19.82 -10.37
C LEU A 290 1.06 20.42 -9.13
N GLU A 291 0.72 19.92 -7.94
CA GLU A 291 1.30 20.37 -6.68
C GLU A 291 2.79 20.02 -6.60
N LEU A 292 3.17 18.81 -6.99
CA LEU A 292 4.56 18.38 -7.01
C LEU A 292 5.38 19.18 -8.02
N GLY A 293 4.87 19.39 -9.23
CA GLY A 293 5.57 20.13 -10.26
C GLY A 293 5.80 21.59 -9.85
N GLU A 294 4.78 22.27 -9.31
CA GLU A 294 4.92 23.65 -8.83
C GLU A 294 5.91 23.76 -7.66
N MET A 295 5.84 22.85 -6.67
CA MET A 295 6.78 22.84 -5.55
C MET A 295 8.23 22.63 -6.00
N LEU A 296 8.46 21.72 -6.95
CA LEU A 296 9.79 21.44 -7.48
C LEU A 296 10.32 22.59 -8.33
N LEU A 297 9.50 23.20 -9.17
CA LEU A 297 9.88 24.35 -9.99
C LEU A 297 10.17 25.60 -9.14
N ASP A 298 9.47 25.77 -8.02
CA ASP A 298 9.72 26.87 -7.07
C ASP A 298 11.02 26.65 -6.27
N ALA A 299 11.21 25.46 -5.71
CA ALA A 299 12.34 25.20 -4.81
C ALA A 299 13.64 24.80 -5.52
N ALA A 300 13.55 24.22 -6.72
CA ALA A 300 14.66 23.57 -7.42
C ALA A 300 14.67 23.85 -8.92
N GLY A 301 14.15 25.00 -9.36
CA GLY A 301 14.13 25.38 -10.78
C GLY A 301 15.52 25.41 -11.43
N ASP A 302 16.59 25.57 -10.65
CA ASP A 302 17.99 25.51 -11.11
C ASP A 302 18.51 24.09 -11.37
N ASP A 303 17.86 23.06 -10.82
CA ASP A 303 18.17 21.65 -11.10
C ASP A 303 17.33 21.07 -12.26
N ILE A 304 16.34 21.83 -12.75
CA ILE A 304 15.36 21.38 -13.73
C ILE A 304 15.72 21.93 -15.11
N PRO A 305 15.72 21.10 -16.17
CA PRO A 305 15.98 21.57 -17.53
C PRO A 305 14.78 22.38 -18.06
N GLU A 306 15.05 23.57 -18.59
CA GLU A 306 14.03 24.45 -19.19
C GLU A 306 12.82 24.74 -18.28
N PRO A 307 13.03 25.27 -17.06
CA PRO A 307 11.96 25.41 -16.07
C PRO A 307 10.80 26.30 -16.56
N ASP A 308 11.08 27.34 -17.36
CA ASP A 308 10.05 28.21 -17.94
C ASP A 308 9.19 27.49 -18.97
N ASN A 309 9.78 26.60 -19.78
CA ASN A 309 9.06 25.80 -20.75
C ASN A 309 8.18 24.77 -20.03
N ILE A 310 8.68 24.15 -18.96
CA ILE A 310 7.90 23.23 -18.12
C ILE A 310 6.72 23.97 -17.46
N ARG A 311 6.93 25.17 -16.89
CA ARG A 311 5.84 25.99 -16.34
C ARG A 311 4.75 26.27 -17.38
N ARG A 312 5.15 26.60 -18.62
CA ARG A 312 4.21 26.78 -19.73
C ARG A 312 3.46 25.49 -20.05
N LEU A 313 4.15 24.37 -20.25
CA LEU A 313 3.55 23.08 -20.59
C LEU A 313 2.59 22.59 -19.50
N MET A 314 2.94 22.76 -18.22
CA MET A 314 2.07 22.41 -17.09
C MET A 314 0.79 23.26 -17.07
N ARG A 315 0.89 24.56 -17.35
CA ARG A 315 -0.29 25.43 -17.46
C ARG A 315 -1.18 25.02 -18.64
N ASP A 316 -0.59 24.80 -19.80
CA ASP A 316 -1.32 24.39 -21.01
C ASP A 316 -2.02 23.03 -20.78
N LEU A 317 -1.33 22.08 -20.12
CA LEU A 317 -1.89 20.78 -19.75
C LEU A 317 -3.05 20.90 -18.76
N ARG A 318 -2.91 21.74 -17.73
CA ARG A 318 -4.00 22.03 -16.78
C ARG A 318 -5.22 22.61 -17.50
N GLU A 319 -5.02 23.54 -18.43
CA GLU A 319 -6.11 24.14 -19.20
C GLU A 319 -6.85 23.12 -20.07
N VAL A 320 -6.11 22.29 -20.82
CA VAL A 320 -6.70 21.24 -21.68
C VAL A 320 -7.48 20.23 -20.84
N ARG A 321 -6.92 19.78 -19.71
CA ARG A 321 -7.54 18.78 -18.84
C ARG A 321 -8.78 19.31 -18.13
N MET A 322 -8.75 20.58 -17.69
CA MET A 322 -9.94 21.24 -17.15
C MET A 322 -11.05 21.41 -18.18
N ALA A 323 -10.70 21.77 -19.43
CA ALA A 323 -11.67 21.83 -20.52
C ALA A 323 -12.29 20.46 -20.81
N LYS A 324 -11.47 19.41 -20.87
CA LYS A 324 -11.91 18.01 -21.05
C LYS A 324 -12.83 17.55 -19.92
N MET A 325 -12.49 17.87 -18.67
CA MET A 325 -13.32 17.53 -17.50
C MET A 325 -14.71 18.16 -17.61
N ARG A 326 -14.80 19.45 -17.96
CA ARG A 326 -16.09 20.14 -18.19
C ARG A 326 -16.88 19.49 -19.33
N ALA A 327 -16.21 19.13 -20.43
CA ALA A 327 -16.85 18.43 -21.54
C ALA A 327 -17.40 17.06 -21.12
N GLY A 328 -16.66 16.29 -20.31
CA GLY A 328 -17.11 14.99 -19.81
C GLY A 328 -18.40 15.06 -18.97
N VAL A 329 -18.57 16.13 -18.19
CA VAL A 329 -19.77 16.36 -17.36
C VAL A 329 -21.03 16.62 -18.21
N SER A 330 -20.88 17.22 -19.40
CA SER A 330 -22.02 17.48 -20.29
C SER A 330 -22.72 16.20 -20.78
N VAL A 331 -22.04 15.05 -20.74
CA VAL A 331 -22.57 13.75 -21.20
C VAL A 331 -23.50 13.08 -20.16
N LEU A 332 -23.57 13.63 -18.94
CA LEU A 332 -24.36 13.08 -17.83
C LEU A 332 -25.89 13.26 -18.00
N GLU A 333 -26.35 14.10 -18.93
CA GLU A 333 -27.78 14.34 -19.20
C GLU A 333 -28.56 13.07 -19.60
N GLY A 334 -27.88 12.00 -20.01
CA GLY A 334 -28.48 10.73 -20.44
C GLY A 334 -28.40 9.56 -19.45
N GLY A 335 -28.04 9.78 -18.18
CA GLY A 335 -27.87 8.70 -17.19
C GLY A 335 -26.67 7.79 -17.46
N ARG A 336 -25.71 8.26 -18.27
CA ARG A 336 -24.47 7.55 -18.58
C ARG A 336 -23.45 7.80 -17.48
N GLU A 337 -22.81 6.75 -16.99
CA GLU A 337 -21.69 6.86 -16.07
C GLU A 337 -20.43 7.34 -16.82
N VAL A 338 -19.73 8.34 -16.29
CA VAL A 338 -18.50 8.87 -16.87
C VAL A 338 -17.33 8.38 -16.03
N LYS A 339 -16.55 7.43 -16.57
CA LYS A 339 -15.33 6.96 -15.92
C LYS A 339 -14.18 7.94 -16.14
N MET A 340 -13.84 8.71 -15.11
CA MET A 340 -12.74 9.69 -15.12
C MET A 340 -11.47 9.10 -14.53
N ASN A 341 -10.81 8.21 -15.27
CA ASN A 341 -9.51 7.67 -14.87
C ASN A 341 -8.40 8.71 -15.12
N GLY A 342 -7.39 8.73 -14.25
CA GLY A 342 -6.18 9.52 -14.46
C GLY A 342 -6.30 11.01 -14.13
N VAL A 343 -7.38 11.44 -13.46
CA VAL A 343 -7.55 12.82 -12.96
C VAL A 343 -6.78 13.02 -11.65
N GLY A 344 -6.03 14.11 -11.54
CA GLY A 344 -5.25 14.47 -10.35
C GLY A 344 -6.06 15.12 -9.24
N GLY A 345 -5.52 15.13 -8.02
CA GLY A 345 -6.20 15.62 -6.82
C GLY A 345 -6.53 17.11 -6.86
N MET A 346 -5.59 17.94 -7.36
CA MET A 346 -5.84 19.37 -7.55
C MET A 346 -6.91 19.62 -8.62
N GLU A 347 -6.92 18.82 -9.68
CA GLU A 347 -7.91 18.93 -10.77
C GLU A 347 -9.33 18.61 -10.25
N VAL A 348 -9.48 17.54 -9.46
CA VAL A 348 -10.75 17.22 -8.78
C VAL A 348 -11.18 18.35 -7.87
N SER A 349 -10.25 18.95 -7.12
CA SER A 349 -10.52 20.04 -6.19
C SER A 349 -11.01 21.30 -6.91
N GLU A 350 -10.40 21.64 -8.05
CA GLU A 350 -10.79 22.78 -8.89
C GLU A 350 -12.12 22.55 -9.62
N GLY A 351 -12.36 21.33 -10.08
CA GLY A 351 -13.61 20.94 -10.77
C GLY A 351 -14.81 20.78 -9.83
N ARG A 352 -14.58 20.56 -8.53
CA ARG A 352 -15.60 20.16 -7.55
C ARG A 352 -16.84 21.05 -7.55
N ALA A 353 -16.66 22.37 -7.48
CA ALA A 353 -17.78 23.31 -7.41
C ALA A 353 -18.64 23.29 -8.67
N PHE A 354 -18.00 23.20 -9.83
CA PHE A 354 -18.69 23.09 -11.13
C PHE A 354 -19.46 21.78 -11.25
N ILE A 355 -18.81 20.65 -10.96
CA ILE A 355 -19.42 19.31 -11.07
C ILE A 355 -20.61 19.19 -10.11
N ALA A 356 -20.44 19.60 -8.85
CA ALA A 356 -21.51 19.59 -7.87
C ALA A 356 -22.71 20.43 -8.33
N GLY A 357 -22.46 21.64 -8.87
CA GLY A 357 -23.50 22.50 -9.41
C GLY A 357 -24.29 21.86 -10.56
N VAL A 358 -23.62 21.18 -11.50
CA VAL A 358 -24.29 20.46 -12.59
C VAL A 358 -25.10 19.28 -12.06
N MET A 359 -24.54 18.48 -11.15
CA MET A 359 -25.23 17.33 -10.55
C MET A 359 -26.50 17.74 -9.79
N ASP A 360 -26.44 18.84 -9.03
CA ASP A 360 -27.62 19.39 -8.35
C ASP A 360 -28.68 19.89 -9.34
N GLY A 361 -28.25 20.49 -10.45
CA GLY A 361 -29.13 20.89 -11.55
C GLY A 361 -29.84 19.69 -12.18
N LEU A 362 -29.09 18.64 -12.54
CA LEU A 362 -29.64 17.40 -13.09
C LEU A 362 -30.60 16.72 -12.11
N ARG A 363 -30.27 16.70 -10.81
CA ARG A 363 -31.15 16.16 -9.78
C ARG A 363 -32.47 16.91 -9.69
N LYS A 364 -32.45 18.25 -9.77
CA LYS A 364 -33.67 19.08 -9.78
C LYS A 364 -34.53 18.81 -11.02
N ILE A 365 -33.90 18.72 -12.20
CA ILE A 365 -34.61 18.42 -13.46
C ILE A 365 -35.22 17.01 -13.42
N GLY A 366 -34.48 16.01 -12.93
CA GLY A 366 -34.98 14.65 -12.77
C GLY A 366 -36.15 14.58 -11.80
N ALA A 367 -36.06 15.26 -10.65
CA ALA A 367 -37.16 15.34 -9.69
C ALA A 367 -38.41 16.01 -10.29
N SER A 368 -38.23 17.07 -11.09
CA SER A 368 -39.34 17.74 -11.78
C SER A 368 -40.01 16.83 -12.82
N LYS A 369 -39.23 16.10 -13.64
CA LYS A 369 -39.77 15.16 -14.63
C LYS A 369 -40.52 14.00 -13.99
N GLU A 370 -39.99 13.46 -12.89
CA GLU A 370 -40.63 12.38 -12.13
C GLU A 370 -41.97 12.82 -11.53
N LEU A 371 -42.03 14.05 -11.00
CA LEU A 371 -43.26 14.62 -10.46
C LEU A 371 -44.33 14.78 -11.55
N SER A 372 -43.97 15.36 -12.71
CA SER A 372 -44.88 15.50 -13.85
C SER A 372 -45.33 14.16 -14.44
N ARG A 373 -44.48 13.13 -14.38
CA ARG A 373 -44.87 11.76 -14.77
C ARG A 373 -45.92 11.19 -13.82
N LYS A 374 -45.72 11.34 -12.50
CA LYS A 374 -46.69 10.89 -11.49
C LYS A 374 -48.02 11.62 -11.59
N GLU A 375 -48.00 12.92 -11.89
CA GLU A 375 -49.21 13.71 -12.12
C GLU A 375 -49.98 13.20 -13.35
N ARG A 376 -49.30 12.94 -14.48
CA ARG A 376 -49.93 12.31 -15.67
C ARG A 376 -50.49 10.92 -15.40
N GLU A 377 -49.76 10.06 -14.69
CA GLU A 377 -50.25 8.72 -14.33
C GLU A 377 -51.46 8.79 -13.37
N ALA A 378 -51.52 9.81 -12.51
CA ALA A 378 -52.68 10.07 -11.66
C ALA A 378 -53.88 10.57 -12.48
N GLU A 379 -53.68 11.50 -13.41
CA GLU A 379 -54.72 11.99 -14.33
C GLU A 379 -55.23 10.88 -15.28
N GLU A 380 -54.37 9.99 -15.76
CA GLU A 380 -54.74 8.84 -16.60
C GLU A 380 -55.52 7.78 -15.79
N ARG A 381 -55.27 7.64 -14.49
CA ARG A 381 -56.09 6.83 -13.58
C ARG A 381 -57.44 7.49 -13.27
N GLU A 382 -57.48 8.81 -13.25
CA GLU A 382 -58.70 9.59 -12.96
C GLU A 382 -59.64 9.67 -14.18
N ASN A 383 -59.09 9.69 -15.40
CA ASN A 383 -59.82 9.83 -16.67
C ASN A 383 -60.26 8.50 -17.33
N GLY A 384 -60.46 7.42 -16.56
CA GLY A 384 -60.66 6.07 -17.08
C GLY A 384 -61.60 5.91 -18.29
N ILE A 385 -61.06 5.40 -19.41
CA ILE A 385 -61.87 4.65 -20.38
C ILE A 385 -61.89 3.20 -19.91
N GLY A 386 -63.04 2.77 -19.41
CA GLY A 386 -63.31 1.35 -19.19
C GLY A 386 -63.28 0.61 -20.53
N ALA A 387 -62.42 -0.40 -20.63
CA ALA A 387 -62.69 -1.51 -21.52
C ALA A 387 -63.51 -2.52 -20.72
N ALA A 388 -64.83 -2.35 -20.74
CA ALA A 388 -65.78 -3.42 -20.49
C ALA A 388 -66.56 -3.63 -21.79
N GLY A 389 -66.46 -4.84 -22.33
CA GLY A 389 -67.19 -5.35 -23.49
C GLY A 389 -67.06 -6.86 -23.50
N ASP A 390 -68.14 -7.51 -23.09
CA ASP A 390 -68.43 -8.92 -22.85
C ASP A 390 -68.30 -9.87 -24.07
N GLU A 391 -68.18 -11.18 -23.74
CA GLU A 391 -68.75 -12.39 -24.42
C GLU A 391 -68.25 -12.69 -25.86
N ASP A 392 -67.91 -13.90 -26.32
CA ASP A 392 -68.08 -15.31 -25.91
C ASP A 392 -66.99 -16.13 -26.66
N ASP A 393 -66.54 -17.26 -26.10
CA ASP A 393 -66.68 -18.59 -26.72
C ASP A 393 -65.89 -19.65 -25.93
N ASP A 394 -66.66 -20.67 -25.55
CA ASP A 394 -66.28 -21.95 -24.98
C ASP A 394 -65.20 -22.68 -25.81
N GLU A 395 -64.34 -23.48 -25.15
CA GLU A 395 -64.28 -24.93 -25.37
C GLU A 395 -63.13 -25.58 -24.59
N ASP A 396 -63.58 -26.39 -23.62
CA ASP A 396 -63.09 -27.67 -23.13
C ASP A 396 -61.82 -28.34 -23.70
N MET A 397 -61.14 -28.98 -22.74
CA MET A 397 -60.53 -30.33 -22.78
C MET A 397 -59.43 -30.70 -23.79
N ASP A 398 -58.31 -31.13 -23.19
CA ASP A 398 -57.57 -32.36 -23.47
C ASP A 398 -57.46 -32.83 -24.94
N THR A 399 -56.24 -32.87 -25.48
CA THR A 399 -55.43 -34.11 -25.59
C THR A 399 -54.21 -33.96 -26.52
N LEU A 400 -53.07 -34.44 -25.98
CA LEU A 400 -52.06 -35.34 -26.59
C LEU A 400 -51.30 -34.92 -27.86
N GLY A 401 -49.97 -35.08 -27.78
CA GLY A 401 -49.06 -35.19 -28.92
C GLY A 401 -47.61 -35.00 -28.54
#